data_AF-A0A554L2Y4-F1
#
_entry.id   AF-A0A554L2Y4-F1
#
_cell.length_a   1.000
_cell.length_b   1.000
_cell.length_c   1.000
_cell.angle_alpha   90.00
_cell.angle_beta   90.00
_cell.angle_gamma   90.00
#
_symmetry.space_group_name_H-M   'P 1'
#
loop_
_entity.id
_entity.type
_entity.pdbx_description
1 polymer ?
#
loop_
_entity_poly.entity_id
_entity_poly.type
_entity_poly.pdbx_seq_one_letter_code
_entity_poly.pdbx_strand_id
1 'polypeptide(L)'
;MSAVQSATVCGVLSLVLAILFPMRTFAGYAESAYYSQSTYYSQSTYYSQSTYYSQGTYVTTFSNNATAGTNFTVAGTINKGSGSFVIDHPLDPKNKLLYHSFVESPDVKNFYDGIATLDTKGEAVIRLPAYFMALNKEFRYQLKPIGGPQPDLHIKDEISGNRFTIAGGGPRGRVSWQVTGIRHDPYIEANPIEVEVKKGTDPEKSVFVLYGGFLHEDIYPQTIQPAISTYMRKILSLFGN
;
A
#
# COMPACT_ATOMS: atom_id res chain seq x y z
N MET A 1 75.56 44.09 29.74
CA MET A 1 75.04 45.23 30.53
C MET A 1 73.66 44.86 31.03
N SER A 2 73.50 44.86 32.35
CA SER A 2 72.27 44.77 33.15
C SER A 2 71.21 45.81 32.72
N ALA A 3 69.92 45.80 33.07
CA ALA A 3 69.16 45.28 34.22
C ALA A 3 67.66 45.19 33.78
N VAL A 4 66.88 44.16 34.12
CA VAL A 4 66.01 43.97 35.31
C VAL A 4 64.83 44.96 35.48
N GLN A 5 63.61 44.40 35.49
CA GLN A 5 62.49 44.61 36.44
C GLN A 5 61.46 43.46 36.20
N SER A 6 61.34 42.42 37.05
CA SER A 6 60.57 42.26 38.32
C SER A 6 59.06 42.54 38.15
N ALA A 7 58.08 41.73 38.57
CA ALA A 7 57.93 40.80 39.71
C ALA A 7 56.86 39.71 39.36
N THR A 8 56.97 38.43 39.72
CA THR A 8 56.79 37.72 41.02
C THR A 8 55.36 37.75 41.60
N VAL A 9 54.69 36.58 41.66
CA VAL A 9 53.99 35.94 42.82
C VAL A 9 53.75 34.45 42.44
N CYS A 10 54.49 33.46 42.97
CA CYS A 10 54.25 32.65 44.21
C CYS A 10 53.06 31.65 44.08
N GLY A 11 53.16 30.33 44.31
CA GLY A 11 54.27 29.45 44.71
C GLY A 11 53.84 27.97 44.90
N VAL A 12 54.87 27.11 45.07
CA VAL A 12 54.99 25.87 45.89
C VAL A 12 54.11 24.65 45.52
N LEU A 13 54.61 23.59 44.86
CA LEU A 13 55.46 22.46 45.31
C LEU A 13 54.80 21.48 46.31
N SER A 14 54.58 20.21 45.93
CA SER A 14 55.10 19.01 46.63
C SER A 14 54.47 17.68 46.18
N LEU A 15 55.23 16.62 46.44
CA LEU A 15 55.30 15.30 45.82
C LEU A 15 54.83 14.20 46.81
N VAL A 16 54.32 13.07 46.28
CA VAL A 16 54.21 11.70 46.86
C VAL A 16 53.37 11.47 48.13
N LEU A 17 52.39 10.55 48.06
CA LEU A 17 52.42 9.25 48.77
C LEU A 17 51.20 8.37 48.40
N ALA A 18 51.47 7.19 47.85
CA ALA A 18 50.49 6.13 47.66
C ALA A 18 50.26 5.38 48.98
N ILE A 19 48.99 5.23 49.38
CA ILE A 19 48.57 4.26 50.40
C ILE A 19 47.28 3.58 49.90
N LEU A 20 47.36 2.26 49.69
CA LEU A 20 46.23 1.37 49.47
C LEU A 20 45.52 1.08 50.80
N PHE A 21 44.19 1.22 50.84
CA PHE A 21 43.29 0.47 51.74
C PHE A 21 41.91 0.26 51.05
N PRO A 22 41.14 -0.79 51.40
CA PRO A 22 40.26 -1.53 50.49
C PRO A 22 38.81 -1.03 50.39
N MET A 23 38.16 -1.47 49.30
CA MET A 23 36.74 -1.43 48.94
C MET A 23 35.73 -1.01 50.02
N ARG A 24 34.91 -0.01 49.67
CA ARG A 24 33.48 0.01 49.97
C ARG A 24 32.71 0.41 48.71
N THR A 25 31.87 -0.50 48.23
CA THR A 25 30.93 -0.29 47.12
C THR A 25 29.84 0.70 47.52
N PHE A 26 29.59 1.71 46.70
CA PHE A 26 28.28 2.34 46.56
C PHE A 26 28.03 2.66 45.09
N ALA A 27 26.87 2.23 44.60
CA ALA A 27 26.44 2.34 43.22
C ALA A 27 26.09 3.78 42.86
N GLY A 28 26.46 4.19 41.65
CA GLY A 28 26.05 5.45 41.03
C GLY A 28 26.96 5.83 39.89
N TYR A 29 26.73 5.28 38.69
CA TYR A 29 27.26 5.87 37.47
C TYR A 29 26.08 6.29 36.60
N ALA A 30 25.92 7.61 36.48
CA ALA A 30 25.14 8.24 35.44
C ALA A 30 25.89 8.09 34.12
N GLU A 31 25.25 7.53 33.10
CA GLU A 31 25.79 7.56 31.75
C GLU A 31 25.59 8.95 31.15
N SER A 32 26.71 9.62 30.84
CA SER A 32 26.73 10.81 29.99
C SER A 32 26.53 10.39 28.53
N ALA A 33 25.28 10.44 28.06
CA ALA A 33 24.98 10.31 26.63
C ALA A 33 25.46 11.57 25.90
N TYR A 34 26.62 11.49 25.25
CA TYR A 34 27.02 12.44 24.23
C TYR A 34 26.09 12.29 23.01
N TYR A 35 25.07 13.14 22.90
CA TYR A 35 24.35 13.32 21.65
C TYR A 35 25.19 14.18 20.70
N SER A 36 26.04 13.52 19.91
CA SER A 36 26.61 14.11 18.71
C SER A 36 25.65 13.85 17.55
N GLN A 37 24.86 14.85 17.18
CA GLN A 37 24.13 14.82 15.90
C GLN A 37 25.12 15.15 14.78
N SER A 38 25.46 14.13 14.00
CA SER A 38 26.19 14.28 12.74
C SER A 38 25.27 13.81 11.62
N THR A 39 24.75 14.73 10.82
CA THR A 39 23.97 14.39 9.63
C THR A 39 24.94 13.94 8.54
N TYR A 40 25.21 12.64 8.48
CA TYR A 40 25.91 12.04 7.35
C TYR A 40 24.90 11.80 6.22
N TYR A 41 24.98 12.60 5.14
CA TYR A 41 24.42 12.18 3.86
C TYR A 41 25.33 11.10 3.28
N SER A 42 25.13 9.86 3.70
CA SER A 42 25.68 8.69 3.01
C SER A 42 24.69 8.28 1.94
N GLN A 43 24.98 8.59 0.68
CA GLN A 43 24.29 7.96 -0.44
C GLN A 43 24.86 6.55 -0.58
N SER A 44 24.33 5.61 0.20
CA SER A 44 24.75 4.21 0.15
C SER A 44 24.02 3.51 -1.01
N THR A 45 24.70 3.29 -2.13
CA THR A 45 24.23 2.31 -3.13
C THR A 45 24.59 0.92 -2.62
N TYR A 46 23.65 0.24 -1.94
CA TYR A 46 23.85 -1.16 -1.57
C TYR A 46 23.69 -2.03 -2.82
N TYR A 47 24.81 -2.42 -3.42
CA TYR A 47 24.84 -3.53 -4.37
C TYR A 47 24.82 -4.84 -3.56
N SER A 48 23.63 -5.31 -3.20
CA SER A 48 23.47 -6.67 -2.70
C SER A 48 23.42 -7.61 -3.90
N GLN A 49 24.55 -8.23 -4.24
CA GLN A 49 24.58 -9.37 -5.15
C GLN A 49 24.50 -10.63 -4.28
N SER A 50 23.30 -11.13 -4.05
CA SER A 50 23.11 -12.38 -3.31
C SER A 50 23.63 -13.55 -4.14
N THR A 51 24.87 -13.97 -3.91
CA THR A 51 25.44 -15.23 -4.44
C THR A 51 25.05 -16.46 -3.61
N TYR A 52 24.14 -16.30 -2.66
CA TYR A 52 23.59 -17.39 -1.85
C TYR A 52 22.06 -17.31 -1.85
N TYR A 53 21.40 -18.41 -2.22
CA TYR A 53 19.97 -18.62 -2.04
C TYR A 53 19.67 -18.70 -0.54
N SER A 54 19.46 -17.55 0.10
CA SER A 54 18.87 -17.47 1.43
C SER A 54 17.35 -17.30 1.26
N GLN A 55 16.59 -18.38 1.45
CA GLN A 55 15.14 -18.29 1.61
C GLN A 55 14.85 -17.77 3.02
N GLY A 56 14.96 -16.46 3.21
CA GLY A 56 14.46 -15.75 4.37
C GLY A 56 13.23 -14.94 4.00
N THR A 57 12.18 -15.02 4.82
CA THR A 57 11.04 -14.09 4.74
C THR A 57 11.47 -12.79 5.42
N TYR A 58 11.58 -11.70 4.66
CA TYR A 58 11.91 -10.38 5.19
C TYR A 58 10.71 -9.45 5.08
N VAL A 59 10.38 -8.75 6.18
CA VAL A 59 9.50 -7.58 6.12
C VAL A 59 10.38 -6.37 5.87
N THR A 60 10.17 -5.70 4.74
CA THR A 60 10.89 -4.46 4.39
C THR A 60 9.90 -3.30 4.39
N THR A 61 10.22 -2.27 5.18
CA THR A 61 9.42 -1.05 5.24
C THR A 61 10.19 0.10 4.58
N PHE A 62 9.58 0.72 3.57
CA PHE A 62 10.10 1.95 2.97
C PHE A 62 9.37 3.16 3.58
N SER A 63 10.09 4.01 4.31
CA SER A 63 9.52 5.24 4.90
C SER A 63 9.45 6.42 3.91
N ASN A 64 9.96 6.23 2.69
CA ASN A 64 9.97 7.20 1.60
C ASN A 64 9.64 6.47 0.28
N ASN A 65 9.62 7.22 -0.82
CA ASN A 65 9.37 6.67 -2.16
C ASN A 65 10.33 5.52 -2.50
N ALA A 66 9.77 4.40 -2.93
CA ALA A 66 10.49 3.28 -3.53
C ALA A 66 10.16 3.22 -5.02
N THR A 67 11.15 2.87 -5.86
CA THR A 67 10.97 2.76 -7.30
C THR A 67 11.60 1.47 -7.82
N ALA A 68 10.85 0.72 -8.62
CA ALA A 68 11.38 -0.37 -9.43
C ALA A 68 11.66 0.17 -10.83
N GLY A 69 12.91 0.08 -11.31
CA GLY A 69 13.29 0.58 -12.64
C GLY A 69 12.82 -0.29 -13.82
N THR A 70 12.23 -1.46 -13.54
CA THR A 70 11.72 -2.41 -14.55
C THR A 70 10.40 -3.02 -14.09
N ASN A 71 10.27 -4.35 -14.10
CA ASN A 71 9.06 -5.07 -13.74
C ASN A 71 8.94 -5.25 -12.23
N PHE A 72 7.72 -5.16 -11.72
CA PHE A 72 7.35 -5.50 -10.36
C PHE A 72 6.38 -6.68 -10.39
N THR A 73 6.78 -7.81 -9.79
CA THR A 73 5.96 -9.04 -9.74
C THR A 73 5.66 -9.39 -8.31
N VAL A 74 4.38 -9.61 -8.01
CA VAL A 74 3.88 -10.00 -6.70
C VAL A 74 3.12 -11.31 -6.87
N ALA A 75 3.55 -12.36 -6.17
CA ALA A 75 2.89 -13.66 -6.19
C ALA A 75 1.64 -13.70 -5.29
N GLY A 76 1.58 -12.83 -4.27
CA GLY A 76 0.46 -12.69 -3.35
C GLY A 76 -0.43 -11.49 -3.65
N THR A 77 -0.92 -10.84 -2.60
CA THR A 77 -1.84 -9.71 -2.69
C THR A 77 -1.12 -8.36 -2.65
N ILE A 78 -1.75 -7.34 -3.21
CA ILE A 78 -1.32 -5.94 -3.10
C ILE A 78 -2.44 -5.19 -2.38
N ASN A 79 -2.15 -4.69 -1.17
CA ASN A 79 -3.03 -3.78 -0.43
C ASN A 79 -2.44 -2.38 -0.52
N LYS A 80 -3.22 -1.40 -0.97
CA LYS A 80 -2.72 -0.06 -1.31
C LYS A 80 -3.79 1.01 -1.13
N GLY A 81 -3.38 2.20 -0.70
CA GLY A 81 -4.27 3.36 -0.57
C GLY A 81 -4.74 3.91 -1.92
N SER A 82 -3.87 3.91 -2.94
CA SER A 82 -4.22 4.29 -4.32
C SER A 82 -3.32 3.58 -5.33
N GLY A 83 -3.80 3.42 -6.57
CA GLY A 83 -3.05 2.73 -7.63
C GLY A 83 -3.34 3.37 -8.98
N SER A 84 -2.28 3.63 -9.74
CA SER A 84 -2.36 4.25 -11.06
C SER A 84 -1.29 3.70 -11.98
N PHE A 85 -1.50 3.83 -13.28
CA PHE A 85 -0.40 3.82 -14.24
C PHE A 85 -0.07 5.25 -14.65
N VAL A 86 1.17 5.45 -15.09
CA VAL A 86 1.64 6.68 -15.72
C VAL A 86 2.30 6.33 -17.05
N ILE A 87 1.97 7.11 -18.08
CA ILE A 87 2.61 7.04 -19.40
C ILE A 87 2.81 8.46 -19.93
N ASP A 88 3.62 8.60 -20.98
CA ASP A 88 3.64 9.82 -21.77
C ASP A 88 2.25 10.12 -22.33
N HIS A 89 1.85 11.39 -22.30
CA HIS A 89 0.53 11.77 -22.78
C HIS A 89 0.41 11.49 -24.29
N PRO A 90 -0.60 10.74 -24.76
CA PRO A 90 -0.66 10.25 -26.15
C PRO A 90 -0.78 11.37 -27.20
N LEU A 91 -1.27 12.56 -26.81
CA LEU A 91 -1.37 13.72 -27.70
C LEU A 91 -0.26 14.77 -27.49
N ASP A 92 0.55 14.65 -26.44
CA ASP A 92 1.61 15.62 -26.11
C ASP A 92 2.71 14.96 -25.26
N PRO A 93 3.42 13.96 -25.80
CA PRO A 93 4.32 13.12 -25.01
C PRO A 93 5.57 13.88 -24.53
N LYS A 94 5.96 14.96 -25.20
CA LYS A 94 7.16 15.74 -24.84
C LYS A 94 6.95 16.60 -23.59
N ASN A 95 5.71 17.01 -23.30
CA ASN A 95 5.43 18.02 -22.28
C ASN A 95 4.48 17.55 -21.18
N LYS A 96 3.83 16.38 -21.31
CA LYS A 96 2.79 15.93 -20.38
C LYS A 96 2.89 14.44 -20.07
N LEU A 97 2.54 14.11 -18.83
CA LEU A 97 2.26 12.75 -18.38
C LEU A 97 0.75 12.55 -18.27
N LEU A 98 0.29 11.33 -18.55
CA LEU A 98 -1.08 10.89 -18.33
C LEU A 98 -1.09 9.86 -17.19
N TYR A 99 -1.87 10.16 -16.15
CA TYR A 99 -2.16 9.23 -15.06
C TYR A 99 -3.58 8.69 -15.21
N HIS A 100 -3.78 7.41 -14.87
CA HIS A 100 -5.12 6.81 -14.81
C HIS A 100 -5.25 5.89 -13.60
N SER A 101 -6.43 5.91 -12.97
CA SER A 101 -6.71 5.09 -11.79
C SER A 101 -7.08 3.66 -12.18
N PHE A 102 -6.84 2.74 -11.26
CA PHE A 102 -7.45 1.41 -11.34
C PHE A 102 -8.96 1.51 -11.06
N VAL A 103 -9.71 0.53 -11.59
CA VAL A 103 -11.11 0.31 -11.25
C VAL A 103 -11.15 -0.65 -10.07
N GLU A 104 -11.84 -0.26 -8.99
CA GLU A 104 -11.92 -1.04 -7.75
C GLU A 104 -13.36 -1.47 -7.47
N SER A 105 -13.54 -2.66 -6.94
CA SER A 105 -14.82 -3.28 -6.58
C SER A 105 -14.64 -4.07 -5.29
N PRO A 106 -15.65 -4.13 -4.39
CA PRO A 106 -15.60 -5.04 -3.24
C PRO A 106 -15.55 -6.51 -3.70
N ASP A 107 -16.16 -6.83 -4.84
CA ASP A 107 -16.05 -8.16 -5.46
C ASP A 107 -14.83 -8.25 -6.38
N VAL A 108 -14.21 -9.43 -6.43
CA VAL A 108 -13.15 -9.85 -7.37
C VAL A 108 -13.68 -10.01 -8.81
N LYS A 109 -14.12 -8.90 -9.37
CA LYS A 109 -14.89 -8.83 -10.62
C LYS A 109 -13.97 -8.83 -11.84
N ASN A 110 -14.21 -9.73 -12.78
CA ASN A 110 -13.62 -9.70 -14.12
C ASN A 110 -14.60 -9.11 -15.12
N PHE A 111 -14.09 -8.31 -16.06
CA PHE A 111 -14.85 -7.68 -17.14
C PHE A 111 -14.45 -8.28 -18.49
N TYR A 112 -15.46 -8.59 -19.30
CA TYR A 112 -15.30 -9.03 -20.68
C TYR A 112 -16.29 -8.24 -21.53
N ASP A 113 -15.84 -7.67 -22.62
CA ASP A 113 -16.68 -6.85 -23.48
C ASP A 113 -16.30 -6.97 -24.95
N GLY A 114 -17.17 -6.43 -25.80
CA GLY A 114 -16.91 -6.35 -27.22
C GLY A 114 -18.08 -5.78 -27.99
N ILE A 115 -17.94 -5.83 -29.32
CA ILE A 115 -18.98 -5.47 -30.26
C ILE A 115 -19.39 -6.73 -31.03
N ALA A 116 -20.69 -6.99 -31.10
CA ALA A 116 -21.27 -8.06 -31.90
C ALA A 116 -22.05 -7.48 -33.08
N THR A 117 -22.02 -8.19 -34.21
CA THR A 117 -22.92 -7.95 -35.34
C THR A 117 -23.94 -9.08 -35.35
N LEU A 118 -25.22 -8.72 -35.36
CA LEU A 118 -26.32 -9.65 -35.38
C LEU A 118 -26.48 -10.27 -36.78
N ASP A 119 -26.88 -11.53 -36.81
CA ASP A 119 -27.12 -12.27 -38.04
C ASP A 119 -28.43 -11.85 -38.73
N THR A 120 -28.86 -12.61 -39.73
CA THR A 120 -30.11 -12.34 -40.47
C THR A 120 -31.37 -12.54 -39.63
N LYS A 121 -31.28 -13.22 -38.49
CA LYS A 121 -32.37 -13.42 -37.53
C LYS A 121 -32.34 -12.41 -36.38
N GLY A 122 -31.36 -11.51 -36.37
CA GLY A 122 -31.21 -10.55 -35.26
C GLY A 122 -30.54 -11.16 -34.03
N GLU A 123 -29.76 -12.23 -34.20
CA GLU A 123 -29.09 -12.96 -33.11
C GLU A 123 -27.57 -12.89 -33.23
N ALA A 124 -26.86 -12.98 -32.11
CA ALA A 124 -25.42 -13.20 -32.10
C ALA A 124 -25.01 -14.14 -30.96
N VAL A 125 -24.25 -15.18 -31.31
CA VAL A 125 -23.61 -16.08 -30.34
C VAL A 125 -22.25 -15.52 -29.97
N ILE A 126 -22.09 -15.13 -28.71
CA ILE A 126 -20.82 -14.65 -28.17
C ILE A 126 -20.07 -15.82 -27.57
N ARG A 127 -18.88 -16.11 -28.09
CA ARG A 127 -17.99 -17.14 -27.55
C ARG A 127 -16.99 -16.49 -26.62
N LEU A 128 -16.99 -16.93 -25.36
CA LEU A 128 -16.06 -16.50 -24.34
C LEU A 128 -14.82 -17.40 -24.37
N PRO A 129 -13.68 -16.95 -23.81
CA PRO A 129 -12.48 -17.79 -23.69
C PRO A 129 -12.77 -19.12 -22.99
N ALA A 130 -12.07 -20.18 -23.37
CA ALA A 130 -12.33 -21.53 -22.85
C ALA A 130 -12.20 -21.64 -21.31
N TYR A 131 -11.40 -20.78 -20.69
CA TYR A 131 -11.22 -20.72 -19.23
C TYR A 131 -12.27 -19.87 -18.52
N PHE A 132 -13.16 -19.18 -19.24
CA PHE A 132 -14.04 -18.16 -18.66
C PHE A 132 -14.88 -18.72 -17.51
N MET A 133 -15.59 -19.84 -17.72
CA MET A 133 -16.43 -20.42 -16.68
C MET A 133 -15.62 -21.09 -15.56
N ALA A 134 -14.41 -21.57 -15.85
CA ALA A 134 -13.50 -22.10 -14.83
C ALA A 134 -12.98 -21.00 -13.90
N LEU A 135 -12.88 -19.76 -14.40
CA LEU A 135 -12.41 -18.61 -13.64
C LEU A 135 -13.56 -17.79 -13.03
N ASN A 136 -14.75 -17.77 -13.64
CA ASN A 136 -15.84 -16.86 -13.30
C ASN A 136 -17.16 -17.57 -12.96
N LYS A 137 -17.88 -17.03 -11.96
CA LYS A 137 -19.26 -17.38 -11.58
C LYS A 137 -20.10 -16.10 -11.46
N GLU A 138 -21.41 -16.23 -11.24
CA GLU A 138 -22.34 -15.10 -10.99
C GLU A 138 -22.30 -13.99 -12.06
N PHE A 139 -22.83 -14.31 -13.23
CA PHE A 139 -22.73 -13.45 -14.41
C PHE A 139 -23.73 -12.30 -14.39
N ARG A 140 -23.31 -11.13 -14.89
CA ARG A 140 -24.19 -9.99 -15.16
C ARG A 140 -23.94 -9.48 -16.57
N TYR A 141 -25.00 -9.01 -17.23
CA TYR A 141 -24.97 -8.61 -18.63
C TYR A 141 -25.34 -7.13 -18.77
N GLN A 142 -24.70 -6.45 -19.71
CA GLN A 142 -25.14 -5.15 -20.18
C GLN A 142 -25.06 -5.09 -21.70
N LEU A 143 -26.16 -4.76 -22.36
CA LEU A 143 -26.26 -4.65 -23.81
C LEU A 143 -26.63 -3.21 -24.21
N LYS A 144 -26.01 -2.68 -25.25
CA LYS A 144 -26.34 -1.38 -25.82
C LYS A 144 -26.35 -1.47 -27.35
N PRO A 145 -27.48 -1.15 -28.01
CA PRO A 145 -27.51 -1.12 -29.47
C PRO A 145 -26.69 0.07 -30.00
N ILE A 146 -26.06 -0.12 -31.16
CA ILE A 146 -25.25 0.89 -31.84
C ILE A 146 -25.92 1.26 -33.16
N GLY A 147 -26.02 2.57 -33.44
CA GLY A 147 -26.51 3.11 -34.71
C GLY A 147 -28.03 3.31 -34.78
N GLY A 148 -28.79 2.79 -33.83
CA GLY A 148 -30.23 3.00 -33.74
C GLY A 148 -30.87 2.21 -32.59
N PRO A 149 -32.10 2.53 -32.19
CA PRO A 149 -32.81 1.78 -31.15
C PRO A 149 -33.08 0.34 -31.59
N GLN A 150 -32.91 -0.60 -30.67
CA GLN A 150 -33.31 -2.00 -30.81
C GLN A 150 -34.07 -2.38 -29.53
N PRO A 151 -35.38 -2.06 -29.45
CA PRO A 151 -36.14 -2.11 -28.20
C PRO A 151 -36.32 -3.52 -27.64
N ASP A 152 -36.28 -4.53 -28.50
CA ASP A 152 -36.44 -5.93 -28.10
C ASP A 152 -35.10 -6.60 -27.76
N LEU A 153 -33.99 -5.86 -27.70
CA LEU A 153 -32.65 -6.42 -27.45
C LEU A 153 -32.54 -7.07 -26.06
N HIS A 154 -32.19 -8.36 -26.01
CA HIS A 154 -32.08 -9.12 -24.75
C HIS A 154 -31.03 -10.23 -24.82
N ILE A 155 -30.73 -10.83 -23.66
CA ILE A 155 -29.99 -12.09 -23.57
C ILE A 155 -31.00 -13.22 -23.80
N LYS A 156 -30.84 -13.93 -24.92
CA LYS A 156 -31.69 -15.07 -25.30
C LYS A 156 -31.31 -16.32 -24.54
N ASP A 157 -30.02 -16.62 -24.50
CA ASP A 157 -29.45 -17.74 -23.75
C ASP A 157 -28.40 -17.18 -22.81
N GLU A 158 -28.55 -17.44 -21.51
CA GLU A 158 -27.51 -17.14 -20.52
C GLU A 158 -26.24 -17.98 -20.76
N ILE A 159 -25.15 -17.55 -20.12
CA ILE A 159 -23.85 -18.21 -20.26
C ILE A 159 -23.94 -19.69 -19.88
N SER A 160 -23.67 -20.53 -20.87
CA SER A 160 -23.50 -21.97 -20.72
C SER A 160 -22.51 -22.49 -21.77
N GLY A 161 -21.58 -23.37 -21.36
CA GLY A 161 -20.54 -23.87 -22.25
C GLY A 161 -19.71 -22.76 -22.93
N ASN A 162 -19.25 -21.78 -22.13
CA ASN A 162 -18.44 -20.62 -22.55
C ASN A 162 -19.06 -19.78 -23.68
N ARG A 163 -20.37 -19.68 -23.75
CA ARG A 163 -21.05 -18.81 -24.70
C ARG A 163 -22.38 -18.32 -24.16
N PHE A 164 -22.86 -17.22 -24.71
CA PHE A 164 -24.23 -16.73 -24.51
C PHE A 164 -24.78 -16.18 -25.83
N THR A 165 -26.09 -16.01 -25.91
CA THR A 165 -26.75 -15.53 -27.13
C THR A 165 -27.44 -14.21 -26.86
N ILE A 166 -27.18 -13.22 -27.71
CA ILE A 166 -27.91 -11.96 -27.78
C ILE A 166 -28.98 -12.10 -28.87
N ALA A 167 -30.19 -11.60 -28.65
CA ALA A 167 -31.26 -11.60 -29.66
C ALA A 167 -32.16 -10.36 -29.56
N GLY A 168 -33.15 -10.30 -30.45
CA GLY A 168 -34.16 -9.22 -30.47
C GLY A 168 -33.68 -7.93 -31.12
N GLY A 169 -32.58 -7.98 -31.86
CA GLY A 169 -32.13 -6.86 -32.67
C GLY A 169 -32.52 -6.98 -34.14
N GLY A 170 -32.27 -5.91 -34.90
CA GLY A 170 -32.47 -5.92 -36.35
C GLY A 170 -31.37 -6.72 -37.08
N PRO A 171 -31.64 -7.29 -38.26
CA PRO A 171 -30.62 -7.96 -39.07
C PRO A 171 -29.41 -7.08 -39.34
N ARG A 172 -28.19 -7.62 -39.11
CA ARG A 172 -26.92 -6.87 -39.20
C ARG A 172 -26.79 -5.70 -38.21
N GLY A 173 -27.67 -5.63 -37.21
CA GLY A 173 -27.57 -4.67 -36.12
C GLY A 173 -26.26 -4.85 -35.36
N ARG A 174 -25.73 -3.76 -34.81
CA ARG A 174 -24.53 -3.79 -33.97
C ARG A 174 -24.89 -3.60 -32.52
N VAL A 175 -24.23 -4.35 -31.64
CA VAL A 175 -24.48 -4.33 -30.20
C VAL A 175 -23.14 -4.26 -29.47
N SER A 176 -22.98 -3.27 -28.59
CA SER A 176 -21.93 -3.32 -27.56
C SER A 176 -22.44 -4.18 -26.41
N TRP A 177 -21.64 -5.15 -26.02
CA TRP A 177 -21.96 -6.05 -24.92
C TRP A 177 -20.85 -6.00 -23.88
N GLN A 178 -21.23 -6.17 -22.62
CA GLN A 178 -20.32 -6.43 -21.52
C GLN A 178 -20.92 -7.54 -20.65
N VAL A 179 -20.06 -8.44 -20.22
CA VAL A 179 -20.33 -9.43 -19.19
C VAL A 179 -19.34 -9.24 -18.06
N THR A 180 -19.85 -9.30 -16.84
CA THR A 180 -19.02 -9.41 -15.64
C THR A 180 -19.20 -10.77 -15.00
N GLY A 181 -18.15 -11.29 -14.37
CA GLY A 181 -18.22 -12.45 -13.49
C GLY A 181 -17.39 -12.26 -12.22
N ILE A 182 -17.76 -12.98 -11.17
CA ILE A 182 -17.01 -13.06 -9.91
C ILE A 182 -15.98 -14.16 -10.04
N ARG A 183 -14.71 -13.81 -9.83
CA ARG A 183 -13.58 -14.75 -9.90
C ARG A 183 -13.71 -15.84 -8.81
N HIS A 184 -13.43 -17.09 -9.15
CA HIS A 184 -13.58 -18.24 -8.24
C HIS A 184 -12.55 -19.38 -8.41
N ASP A 185 -11.37 -19.09 -8.94
CA ASP A 185 -10.31 -20.11 -8.96
C ASP A 185 -9.82 -20.46 -7.53
N PRO A 186 -9.12 -21.61 -7.35
CA PRO A 186 -8.75 -22.11 -6.02
C PRO A 186 -8.01 -21.11 -5.13
N TYR A 187 -7.20 -20.21 -5.71
CA TYR A 187 -6.48 -19.22 -4.92
C TYR A 187 -7.43 -18.19 -4.28
N ILE A 188 -8.38 -17.67 -5.05
CA ILE A 188 -9.36 -16.68 -4.58
C ILE A 188 -10.35 -17.29 -3.59
N GLU A 189 -10.73 -18.55 -3.78
CA GLU A 189 -11.60 -19.25 -2.83
C GLU A 189 -10.90 -19.55 -1.51
N ALA A 190 -9.59 -19.89 -1.56
CA ALA A 190 -8.79 -20.11 -0.35
C ALA A 190 -8.37 -18.81 0.36
N ASN A 191 -8.35 -17.67 -0.35
CA ASN A 191 -7.91 -16.38 0.17
C ASN A 191 -8.94 -15.28 -0.16
N PRO A 192 -10.17 -15.36 0.38
CA PRO A 192 -11.21 -14.39 0.09
C PRO A 192 -10.83 -13.01 0.63
N ILE A 193 -11.22 -11.96 -0.10
CA ILE A 193 -11.07 -10.58 0.38
C ILE A 193 -12.15 -10.32 1.43
N GLU A 194 -11.72 -10.04 2.65
CA GLU A 194 -12.61 -9.48 3.69
C GLU A 194 -12.77 -7.98 3.45
N VAL A 195 -13.92 -7.60 2.93
CA VAL A 195 -14.20 -6.22 2.49
C VAL A 195 -14.22 -5.22 3.65
N GLU A 196 -14.54 -5.70 4.86
CA GLU A 196 -14.60 -4.90 6.07
C GLU A 196 -14.00 -5.67 7.24
N VAL A 197 -13.04 -5.05 7.93
CA VAL A 197 -12.44 -5.57 9.15
C VAL A 197 -12.39 -4.48 10.21
N LYS A 198 -12.51 -4.86 11.48
CA LYS A 198 -12.26 -3.91 12.58
C LYS A 198 -10.76 -3.61 12.65
N LYS A 199 -10.40 -2.34 12.79
CA LYS A 199 -8.99 -1.95 13.01
C LYS A 199 -8.47 -2.60 14.28
N GLY A 200 -7.25 -3.14 14.23
CA GLY A 200 -6.51 -3.64 15.40
C GLY A 200 -6.95 -5.02 15.92
N THR A 201 -7.98 -5.65 15.35
CA THR A 201 -8.40 -7.00 15.77
C THR A 201 -7.48 -8.10 15.25
N ASP A 202 -6.75 -7.82 14.16
CA ASP A 202 -5.87 -8.77 13.50
C ASP A 202 -4.53 -8.08 13.17
N PRO A 203 -3.41 -8.45 13.82
CA PRO A 203 -2.10 -7.85 13.58
C PRO A 203 -1.57 -8.06 12.15
N GLU A 204 -1.97 -9.14 11.46
CA GLU A 204 -1.54 -9.43 10.08
C GLU A 204 -2.32 -8.61 9.04
N LYS A 205 -3.56 -8.21 9.37
CA LYS A 205 -4.40 -7.34 8.51
C LYS A 205 -4.39 -5.87 8.92
N SER A 206 -3.99 -5.56 10.15
CA SER A 206 -3.95 -4.20 10.72
C SER A 206 -2.52 -3.65 10.82
N VAL A 207 -1.59 -4.16 10.01
CA VAL A 207 -0.15 -3.80 10.03
C VAL A 207 0.09 -2.30 10.00
N PHE A 208 -0.83 -1.54 9.39
CA PHE A 208 -0.66 -0.11 9.18
C PHE A 208 -1.33 0.79 10.21
N VAL A 209 -2.28 0.31 11.03
CA VAL A 209 -3.06 1.17 11.95
C VAL A 209 -3.51 0.40 13.20
N LEU A 210 -3.11 0.87 14.38
CA LEU A 210 -3.64 0.40 15.67
C LEU A 210 -5.07 0.92 15.92
N TYR A 211 -5.84 0.25 16.79
CA TYR A 211 -7.23 0.61 17.13
C TYR A 211 -7.43 2.14 17.24
N GLY A 212 -8.32 2.70 16.40
CA GLY A 212 -8.74 4.11 16.47
C GLY A 212 -7.86 5.12 15.73
N GLY A 213 -6.74 4.72 15.13
CA GLY A 213 -5.88 5.62 14.33
C GLY A 213 -6.34 5.83 12.88
N PHE A 214 -5.72 6.78 12.17
CA PHE A 214 -5.87 6.96 10.72
C PHE A 214 -4.62 6.46 10.00
N LEU A 215 -4.79 5.89 8.80
CA LEU A 215 -3.66 5.49 7.94
C LEU A 215 -2.89 6.72 7.41
N HIS A 216 -3.60 7.83 7.20
CA HIS A 216 -3.08 9.10 6.73
C HIS A 216 -3.53 10.19 7.71
N GLU A 217 -2.85 10.32 8.85
CA GLU A 217 -3.22 11.26 9.91
C GLU A 217 -3.24 12.73 9.47
N ASP A 218 -2.49 13.06 8.43
CA ASP A 218 -2.32 14.39 7.84
C ASP A 218 -3.54 14.89 7.08
N ILE A 219 -4.39 13.98 6.57
CA ILE A 219 -5.57 14.34 5.75
C ILE A 219 -6.89 14.24 6.53
N TYR A 220 -6.90 13.67 7.74
CA TYR A 220 -8.09 13.60 8.58
C TYR A 220 -8.01 14.64 9.71
N PRO A 221 -9.08 15.43 9.96
CA PRO A 221 -9.10 16.35 11.06
C PRO A 221 -8.92 15.59 12.39
N GLN A 222 -8.00 16.06 13.22
CA GLN A 222 -7.67 15.52 14.54
C GLN A 222 -8.79 15.81 15.55
N THR A 223 -10.02 15.33 15.31
CA THR A 223 -11.17 15.53 16.22
C THR A 223 -11.40 14.37 17.17
N ILE A 224 -10.52 13.35 17.19
CA ILE A 224 -10.48 12.41 18.31
C ILE A 224 -9.60 13.04 19.39
N GLN A 225 -10.18 13.87 20.26
CA GLN A 225 -9.56 14.13 21.55
C GLN A 225 -9.28 12.78 22.20
N PRO A 226 -8.02 12.43 22.51
CA PRO A 226 -7.79 11.19 23.21
C PRO A 226 -8.42 11.33 24.60
N ALA A 227 -9.30 10.39 24.94
CA ALA A 227 -9.80 10.19 26.31
C ALA A 227 -8.67 10.03 27.36
N ILE A 228 -7.41 9.98 26.91
CA ILE A 228 -6.18 10.16 27.71
C ILE A 228 -6.19 11.49 28.48
N SER A 229 -6.81 12.54 27.92
CA SER A 229 -6.93 13.86 28.54
C SER A 229 -7.72 13.85 29.87
N THR A 230 -8.68 12.94 30.04
CA THR A 230 -9.48 12.85 31.27
C THR A 230 -8.74 12.06 32.35
N TYR A 231 -7.97 11.04 31.99
CA TYR A 231 -7.20 10.24 32.94
C TYR A 231 -5.95 10.99 33.44
N MET A 232 -5.24 11.70 32.56
CA MET A 232 -4.10 12.56 32.94
C MET A 232 -4.52 13.73 33.82
N ARG A 233 -5.70 14.34 33.58
CA ARG A 233 -6.24 15.39 34.45
C ARG A 233 -6.58 14.88 35.85
N LYS A 234 -7.08 13.65 35.96
CA LYS A 234 -7.41 13.02 37.26
C LYS A 234 -6.15 12.69 38.08
N ILE A 235 -5.06 12.30 37.41
CA ILE A 235 -3.76 12.06 38.04
C ILE A 235 -3.11 13.38 38.45
N LEU A 236 -3.13 14.41 37.60
CA LEU A 236 -2.58 15.72 37.96
C LEU A 236 -3.36 16.41 39.09
N SER A 237 -4.67 16.17 39.22
CA SER A 237 -5.45 16.64 40.38
C SER A 237 -5.16 15.89 41.69
N LEU A 238 -4.51 14.72 41.65
CA LEU A 238 -4.07 13.99 42.84
C LEU A 238 -2.70 14.47 43.35
N PHE A 239 -1.97 15.26 42.56
CA PHE A 239 -0.64 15.79 42.90
C PHE A 239 -0.62 17.33 43.04
N GLY A 240 -1.77 17.99 43.04
CA GLY A 240 -1.88 19.44 43.22
C GLY A 240 -2.34 19.84 44.62
N ASN A 241 -1.38 20.25 45.47
CA ASN A 241 -1.52 21.22 46.56
C ASN A 241 -0.44 22.29 46.35
#